data_AF-A0A7C3KW92-F1
#
_entry.id   AF-A0A7C3KW92-F1
#
_cell.length_a   1.000
_cell.length_b   1.000
_cell.length_c   1.000
_cell.angle_alpha   90.00
_cell.angle_beta   90.00
_cell.angle_gamma   90.00
#
_symmetry.space_group_name_H-M   'P 1'
#
loop_
_entity.id
_entity.type
_entity.pdbx_description
1 polymer ?
#
loop_
_entity_poly.entity_id
_entity_poly.type
_entity_poly.pdbx_seq_one_letter_code
_entity_poly.pdbx_strand_id
1 'polypeptide(L)'
;MIVLLTGIVFVAGESAAVDFIRGDANNDGRVSLSDAHFITNYLFRGGPYLHCLDFGDTDDDGVVRLTDAVRVFQYLVDGDFTPPPPFPGPGPDPTPDELDVSQFSGACSSYGTDPPLRDPAAKLEILEAEAIGGGERRVTITIALSSTKPVGAYYGKLVDEAGVIEDFRSPSGSGMEDLHPWDDDVFPAPRHILHARGAGGEIHFGYLIDMTTQVEIPGGVGVPALKLHLCLKPGTPAGEYPLRFEAGELTDSQSGRAIAPELVSGPLVVHATVGSTGCSLTDPVSPQDSPSNILFKLKGSSGVPGGLVAVPFQIGINLDGAAGFSFSVDFDEEVLAATEVVRLWERPSGTPYEFQKFEIDNTNASPGNAGVDEGFVAGAAIFSLSDTQEVLPPRKLVSVLDVRFRVRPEAPLSSTEVRFLDGAVGSEGVPVRNKLLVWGREVTPGISSSFVLVNALVNIVPDVTSFVRGDSNGDLKVDVSDPVTTLSYLFLEGDPPRCLDAADANDDGKLDISDPVATLEALFLGKGSLPPPAGWPGEDPTLDGLVCGGS
;
A
#
# COMPACT_ATOMS: atom_id res chain seq x y z
N MET A 1 32.70 64.88 -15.77
CA MET A 1 31.38 65.18 -15.16
C MET A 1 30.48 64.01 -15.47
N ILE A 2 30.05 63.31 -14.41
CA ILE A 2 29.17 62.14 -14.42
C ILE A 2 27.87 62.45 -15.16
N VAL A 3 27.35 61.53 -15.97
CA VAL A 3 26.02 60.89 -15.79
C VAL A 3 26.06 59.49 -16.40
N LEU A 4 26.11 58.46 -15.54
CA LEU A 4 25.62 57.12 -15.85
C LEU A 4 24.10 57.20 -16.03
N LEU A 5 23.58 56.70 -17.15
CA LEU A 5 22.19 56.30 -17.28
C LEU A 5 22.18 54.77 -17.33
N THR A 6 21.98 54.16 -16.16
CA THR A 6 21.61 52.76 -16.01
C THR A 6 20.26 52.54 -16.67
N GLY A 7 20.27 51.93 -17.87
CA GLY A 7 19.08 51.34 -18.46
C GLY A 7 18.70 50.11 -17.65
N ILE A 8 17.62 50.21 -16.89
CA ILE A 8 16.94 49.04 -16.32
C ILE A 8 16.27 48.35 -17.52
N VAL A 9 16.79 47.17 -17.87
CA VAL A 9 16.07 46.20 -18.69
C VAL A 9 15.03 45.57 -17.77
N PHE A 10 13.76 45.89 -17.96
CA PHE A 10 12.68 45.03 -17.47
C PHE A 10 12.70 43.77 -18.32
N VAL A 11 13.26 42.69 -17.79
CA VAL A 11 12.89 41.36 -18.26
C VAL A 11 11.47 41.14 -17.72
N ALA A 12 10.47 41.20 -18.60
CA ALA A 12 9.16 40.64 -18.28
C ALA A 12 9.38 39.15 -18.02
N GLY A 13 9.14 38.71 -16.78
CA GLY A 13 9.10 37.29 -16.47
C GLY A 13 8.05 36.61 -17.34
N GLU A 14 8.40 35.47 -17.92
CA GLU A 14 7.48 34.63 -18.67
C GLU A 14 6.38 34.09 -17.75
N SER A 15 5.16 34.13 -18.30
CA SER A 15 3.85 33.64 -17.87
C SER A 15 3.64 33.15 -16.43
N ALA A 16 2.75 33.85 -15.72
CA ALA A 16 2.05 33.33 -14.54
C ALA A 16 1.29 32.04 -14.88
N ALA A 17 1.33 31.05 -13.98
CA ALA A 17 0.45 29.88 -14.01
C ALA A 17 -1.02 30.33 -14.12
N VAL A 18 -1.83 29.62 -14.90
CA VAL A 18 -3.26 29.96 -15.03
C VAL A 18 -4.03 29.53 -13.79
N ASP A 19 -5.12 30.23 -13.51
CA ASP A 19 -6.09 29.78 -12.51
C ASP A 19 -6.73 28.45 -12.95
N PHE A 20 -6.72 27.43 -12.08
CA PHE A 20 -7.29 26.10 -12.35
C PHE A 20 -8.04 25.55 -11.13
N ILE A 21 -8.76 24.44 -11.30
CA ILE A 21 -9.33 23.66 -10.19
C ILE A 21 -8.49 22.41 -9.97
N ARG A 22 -7.97 22.22 -8.76
CA ARG A 22 -7.22 21.03 -8.38
C ARG A 22 -8.12 19.77 -8.46
N GLY A 23 -7.65 18.75 -9.16
CA GLY A 23 -8.38 17.52 -9.44
C GLY A 23 -9.25 17.54 -10.71
N ASP A 24 -9.27 18.62 -11.49
CA ASP A 24 -9.89 18.69 -12.83
C ASP A 24 -8.87 18.31 -13.91
N ALA A 25 -8.46 17.04 -13.88
CA ALA A 25 -7.42 16.48 -14.71
C ALA A 25 -7.75 16.52 -16.22
N ASN A 26 -9.03 16.41 -16.59
CA ASN A 26 -9.45 16.43 -17.99
C ASN A 26 -9.69 17.85 -18.53
N ASN A 27 -9.54 18.88 -17.67
CA ASN A 27 -9.56 20.29 -18.02
C ASN A 27 -10.92 20.78 -18.57
N ASP A 28 -12.02 20.25 -18.04
CA ASP A 28 -13.39 20.55 -18.47
C ASP A 28 -14.10 21.61 -17.60
N GLY A 29 -13.44 22.05 -16.52
CA GLY A 29 -13.94 23.06 -15.59
C GLY A 29 -14.59 22.48 -14.34
N ARG A 30 -14.52 21.16 -14.11
CA ARG A 30 -15.19 20.48 -13.00
C ARG A 30 -14.45 19.23 -12.55
N VAL A 31 -14.28 19.09 -11.22
CA VAL A 31 -13.87 17.80 -10.62
C VAL A 31 -15.01 16.78 -10.66
N SER A 32 -14.78 15.67 -11.34
CA SER A 32 -15.75 14.64 -11.72
C SER A 32 -15.10 13.24 -11.78
N LEU A 33 -15.89 12.17 -11.99
CA LEU A 33 -15.28 10.83 -12.14
C LEU A 33 -14.51 10.69 -13.45
N SER A 34 -14.82 11.53 -14.43
CA SER A 34 -14.07 11.59 -15.67
C SER A 34 -12.61 12.00 -15.45
N ASP A 35 -12.31 12.77 -14.40
CA ASP A 35 -10.94 13.13 -14.02
C ASP A 35 -10.15 11.94 -13.46
N ALA A 36 -10.78 11.15 -12.59
CA ALA A 36 -10.19 9.90 -12.09
C ALA A 36 -9.87 8.93 -13.24
N HIS A 37 -10.79 8.81 -14.20
CA HIS A 37 -10.57 8.04 -15.42
C HIS A 37 -9.47 8.62 -16.29
N PHE A 38 -9.38 9.95 -16.41
CA PHE A 38 -8.35 10.62 -17.19
C PHE A 38 -6.94 10.38 -16.61
N ILE A 39 -6.78 10.51 -15.29
CA ILE A 39 -5.53 10.22 -14.57
C ILE A 39 -5.10 8.76 -14.79
N THR A 40 -6.01 7.81 -14.60
CA THR A 40 -5.68 6.38 -14.78
C THR A 40 -5.38 6.03 -16.24
N ASN A 41 -6.08 6.64 -17.20
CA ASN A 41 -5.77 6.51 -18.63
C ASN A 41 -4.36 7.04 -18.97
N TYR A 42 -3.98 8.19 -18.41
CA TYR A 42 -2.65 8.79 -18.57
C TYR A 42 -1.56 7.88 -18.00
N LEU A 43 -1.74 7.37 -16.78
CA LEU A 43 -0.73 6.57 -16.06
C LEU A 43 -0.51 5.18 -16.67
N PHE A 44 -1.55 4.52 -17.15
CA PHE A 44 -1.49 3.07 -17.42
C PHE A 44 -1.86 2.68 -18.85
N ARG A 45 -2.68 3.47 -19.56
CA ARG A 45 -3.26 3.08 -20.86
C ARG A 45 -2.69 3.86 -22.05
N GLY A 46 -1.72 4.74 -21.81
CA GLY A 46 -1.13 5.58 -22.85
C GLY A 46 -2.17 6.53 -23.47
N GLY A 47 -3.14 6.97 -22.66
CA GLY A 47 -4.17 7.93 -23.05
C GLY A 47 -3.62 9.33 -23.32
N PRO A 48 -4.51 10.33 -23.50
CA PRO A 48 -4.09 11.72 -23.66
C PRO A 48 -3.18 12.18 -22.51
N TYR A 49 -2.19 13.01 -22.83
CA TYR A 49 -1.38 13.67 -21.81
C TYR A 49 -2.22 14.68 -21.04
N LEU A 50 -1.98 14.79 -19.73
CA LEU A 50 -2.51 15.88 -18.91
C LEU A 50 -2.06 17.22 -19.48
N HIS A 51 -3.00 18.16 -19.60
CA HIS A 51 -2.70 19.50 -20.09
C HIS A 51 -1.75 20.25 -19.15
N CYS A 52 -1.89 20.00 -17.85
CA CYS A 52 -1.01 20.44 -16.76
C CYS A 52 -1.00 19.33 -15.70
N LEU A 53 0.15 19.04 -15.10
CA LEU A 53 0.25 17.97 -14.10
C LEU A 53 -0.44 18.35 -12.79
N ASP A 54 -0.41 19.63 -12.41
CA ASP A 54 -1.07 20.17 -11.21
C ASP A 54 -2.59 19.95 -11.23
N PHE A 55 -3.18 19.82 -12.42
CA PHE A 55 -4.61 19.53 -12.56
C PHE A 55 -4.94 18.11 -12.09
N GLY A 56 -4.00 17.18 -12.32
CA GLY A 56 -4.11 15.77 -11.96
C GLY A 56 -3.55 15.43 -10.59
N ASP A 57 -2.71 16.29 -10.00
CA ASP A 57 -2.22 16.15 -8.62
C ASP A 57 -3.29 16.65 -7.64
N THR A 58 -4.12 15.72 -7.22
CA THR A 58 -5.37 15.98 -6.50
C THR A 58 -5.13 16.18 -5.01
N ASP A 59 -4.11 15.53 -4.42
CA ASP A 59 -3.71 15.76 -3.02
C ASP A 59 -2.50 16.68 -2.82
N ASP A 60 -1.98 17.29 -3.89
CA ASP A 60 -0.98 18.36 -3.86
C ASP A 60 0.34 17.90 -3.22
N ASP A 61 0.78 16.69 -3.61
CA ASP A 61 2.00 16.07 -3.09
C ASP A 61 3.22 16.20 -4.02
N GLY A 62 3.03 16.88 -5.15
CA GLY A 62 4.02 17.15 -6.18
C GLY A 62 4.22 16.01 -7.18
N VAL A 63 3.38 14.97 -7.16
CA VAL A 63 3.49 13.81 -8.07
C VAL A 63 2.13 13.19 -8.45
N VAL A 64 1.75 13.29 -9.72
CA VAL A 64 0.56 12.58 -10.23
C VAL A 64 0.75 11.05 -10.22
N ARG A 65 -0.07 10.35 -9.43
CA ARG A 65 -0.07 8.89 -9.23
C ARG A 65 -1.49 8.33 -9.15
N LEU A 66 -1.61 7.03 -8.92
CA LEU A 66 -2.91 6.37 -8.76
C LEU A 66 -3.69 6.92 -7.54
N THR A 67 -2.98 7.38 -6.52
CA THR A 67 -3.59 7.98 -5.32
C THR A 67 -4.49 9.15 -5.68
N ASP A 68 -4.11 9.99 -6.66
CA ASP A 68 -4.92 11.12 -7.11
C ASP A 68 -6.27 10.72 -7.68
N ALA A 69 -6.29 9.71 -8.55
CA ALA A 69 -7.54 9.16 -9.08
C ALA A 69 -8.43 8.61 -7.95
N VAL A 70 -7.83 8.00 -6.93
CA VAL A 70 -8.55 7.53 -5.73
C VAL A 70 -9.07 8.71 -4.89
N ARG A 71 -8.33 9.83 -4.78
CA ARG A 71 -8.78 11.04 -4.08
C ARG A 71 -10.02 11.66 -4.72
N VAL A 72 -10.08 11.71 -6.04
CA VAL A 72 -11.27 12.14 -6.78
C VAL A 72 -12.48 11.26 -6.44
N PHE A 73 -12.31 9.94 -6.38
CA PHE A 73 -13.33 8.99 -5.92
C PHE A 73 -13.79 9.24 -4.49
N GLN A 74 -12.83 9.42 -3.57
CA GLN A 74 -13.08 9.70 -2.16
C GLN A 74 -13.87 10.99 -1.97
N TYR A 75 -13.58 12.03 -2.75
CA TYR A 75 -14.36 13.27 -2.73
C TYR A 75 -15.79 13.07 -3.24
N LEU A 76 -15.99 12.43 -4.40
CA LEU A 76 -17.29 12.37 -5.08
C LEU A 76 -18.27 11.37 -4.48
N VAL A 77 -17.77 10.22 -4.04
CA VAL A 77 -18.61 9.09 -3.58
C VAL A 77 -18.59 8.98 -2.06
N ASP A 78 -17.40 9.02 -1.45
CA ASP A 78 -17.27 8.84 -0.01
C ASP A 78 -17.46 10.14 0.78
N GLY A 79 -17.17 11.30 0.20
CA GLY A 79 -17.24 12.62 0.84
C GLY A 79 -16.27 12.79 2.02
N ASP A 80 -15.21 11.99 2.09
CA ASP A 80 -14.21 12.01 3.17
C ASP A 80 -12.89 12.68 2.77
N PHE A 81 -12.76 13.07 1.50
CA PHE A 81 -11.68 13.90 0.98
C PHE A 81 -12.22 15.21 0.40
N THR A 82 -11.45 16.28 0.49
CA THR A 82 -11.71 17.55 -0.20
C THR A 82 -10.38 18.03 -0.79
N PRO A 83 -10.30 18.25 -2.11
CA PRO A 83 -9.06 18.72 -2.73
C PRO A 83 -8.54 19.99 -2.06
N PRO A 84 -7.22 20.09 -1.80
CA PRO A 84 -6.59 21.33 -1.39
C PRO A 84 -6.84 22.46 -2.40
N PRO A 85 -6.72 23.74 -2.00
CA PRO A 85 -6.85 24.84 -2.92
C PRO A 85 -5.81 24.74 -4.08
N PRO A 86 -6.15 25.20 -5.30
CA PRO A 86 -7.36 25.92 -5.68
C PRO A 86 -8.58 24.99 -5.93
N PHE A 87 -9.59 25.07 -5.06
CA PHE A 87 -10.82 24.28 -5.08
C PHE A 87 -11.87 24.96 -4.18
N PRO A 88 -13.20 24.91 -4.46
CA PRO A 88 -13.88 24.28 -5.60
C PRO A 88 -13.97 25.16 -6.85
N GLY A 89 -13.39 26.36 -6.81
CA GLY A 89 -13.38 27.29 -7.94
C GLY A 89 -11.96 27.51 -8.46
N PRO A 90 -11.81 28.00 -9.71
CA PRO A 90 -10.50 28.26 -10.27
C PRO A 90 -9.72 29.28 -9.46
N GLY A 91 -8.42 29.03 -9.27
CA GLY A 91 -7.50 29.96 -8.62
C GLY A 91 -6.04 29.60 -8.88
N PRO A 92 -5.10 30.46 -8.45
CA PRO A 92 -3.68 30.18 -8.60
C PRO A 92 -3.26 29.07 -7.64
N ASP A 93 -2.19 28.35 -7.99
CA ASP A 93 -1.57 27.40 -7.08
C ASP A 93 -0.97 28.13 -5.85
N PRO A 94 -1.45 27.86 -4.62
CA PRO A 94 -0.89 28.45 -3.39
C PRO A 94 0.40 27.77 -2.92
N THR A 95 0.72 26.59 -3.46
CA THR A 95 1.77 25.67 -3.03
C THR A 95 2.68 25.27 -4.20
N PRO A 96 3.33 26.24 -4.89
CA PRO A 96 4.10 25.90 -6.07
C PRO A 96 5.25 24.92 -5.78
N ASP A 97 5.44 23.94 -6.66
CA ASP A 97 6.39 22.84 -6.52
C ASP A 97 7.17 22.54 -7.82
N GLU A 98 7.76 21.35 -7.94
CA GLU A 98 8.57 20.97 -9.11
C GLU A 98 7.74 20.68 -10.39
N LEU A 99 6.43 20.46 -10.27
CA LEU A 99 5.50 20.27 -11.39
C LEU A 99 5.23 21.58 -12.16
N ASP A 100 5.24 22.71 -11.47
CA ASP A 100 5.10 24.05 -12.04
C ASP A 100 6.23 24.43 -13.02
N VAL A 101 7.41 23.84 -12.84
CA VAL A 101 8.66 24.19 -13.56
C VAL A 101 9.15 23.09 -14.49
N SER A 102 8.45 21.96 -14.58
CA SER A 102 8.87 20.84 -15.42
C SER A 102 8.81 21.24 -16.90
N GLN A 103 9.89 21.01 -17.65
CA GLN A 103 9.95 21.28 -19.10
C GLN A 103 9.05 20.35 -19.94
N PHE A 104 8.36 19.40 -19.29
CA PHE A 104 7.51 18.38 -19.90
C PHE A 104 6.02 18.61 -19.68
N SER A 105 5.63 19.25 -18.57
CA SER A 105 4.32 19.91 -18.46
C SER A 105 4.40 21.15 -19.35
N GLY A 106 3.71 21.14 -20.49
CA GLY A 106 3.56 22.37 -21.26
C GLY A 106 3.09 23.44 -20.29
N ALA A 107 3.78 24.58 -20.22
CA ALA A 107 3.50 25.64 -19.24
C ALA A 107 1.99 25.75 -19.06
N CYS A 108 1.50 25.59 -17.83
CA CYS A 108 0.08 25.62 -17.51
C CYS A 108 -0.48 26.97 -17.94
N SER A 109 -0.89 27.05 -19.21
CA SER A 109 -1.03 28.28 -20.01
C SER A 109 -2.46 28.50 -20.49
N SER A 110 -3.32 27.49 -20.32
CA SER A 110 -4.76 27.60 -20.47
C SER A 110 -5.48 26.59 -19.59
N TYR A 111 -6.72 26.91 -19.20
CA TYR A 111 -7.59 26.06 -18.38
C TYR A 111 -9.03 26.16 -18.89
N GLY A 112 -9.80 25.08 -18.74
CA GLY A 112 -11.20 24.96 -19.17
C GLY A 112 -11.39 24.87 -20.70
N THR A 113 -10.44 24.28 -21.43
CA THR A 113 -10.48 24.22 -22.90
C THR A 113 -11.23 23.00 -23.45
N ASP A 114 -11.52 22.01 -22.61
CA ASP A 114 -11.95 20.68 -23.05
C ASP A 114 -13.35 20.34 -22.52
N PRO A 115 -14.43 20.96 -23.04
CA PRO A 115 -15.77 20.81 -22.48
C PRO A 115 -16.27 19.35 -22.53
N PRO A 116 -17.31 18.98 -21.77
CA PRO A 116 -17.94 17.67 -21.90
C PRO A 116 -18.40 17.34 -23.33
N LEU A 117 -18.35 16.07 -23.68
CA LEU A 117 -18.86 15.51 -24.93
C LEU A 117 -20.38 15.52 -24.95
N ARG A 118 -20.95 15.88 -26.10
CA ARG A 118 -22.38 15.79 -26.34
C ARG A 118 -22.74 14.44 -26.96
N ASP A 119 -23.52 13.66 -26.24
CA ASP A 119 -24.16 12.45 -26.76
C ASP A 119 -25.67 12.49 -26.46
N PRO A 120 -26.52 12.80 -27.46
CA PRO A 120 -27.97 12.86 -27.26
C PRO A 120 -28.64 11.51 -26.91
N ALA A 121 -27.94 10.39 -27.12
CA ALA A 121 -28.44 9.07 -26.72
C ALA A 121 -27.94 8.66 -25.33
N ALA A 122 -27.07 9.47 -24.69
CA ALA A 122 -26.56 9.15 -23.38
C ALA A 122 -27.66 9.20 -22.32
N LYS A 123 -27.81 8.13 -21.55
CA LYS A 123 -28.79 8.03 -20.46
C LYS A 123 -28.18 7.34 -19.25
N LEU A 124 -28.61 7.77 -18.08
CA LEU A 124 -28.43 7.07 -16.81
C LEU A 124 -29.84 6.84 -16.26
N GLU A 125 -30.26 5.57 -16.19
CA GLU A 125 -31.66 5.22 -15.95
C GLU A 125 -31.82 4.18 -14.85
N ILE A 126 -32.86 4.36 -14.03
CA ILE A 126 -33.35 3.30 -13.14
C ILE A 126 -34.18 2.35 -14.00
N LEU A 127 -33.65 1.16 -14.29
CA LEU A 127 -34.39 0.13 -15.03
C LEU A 127 -35.50 -0.48 -14.17
N GLU A 128 -35.17 -0.77 -12.91
CA GLU A 128 -36.05 -1.47 -11.99
C GLU A 128 -35.62 -1.13 -10.55
N ALA A 129 -36.58 -0.91 -9.67
CA ALA A 129 -36.32 -0.71 -8.24
C ALA A 129 -37.44 -1.38 -7.44
N GLU A 130 -37.17 -2.55 -6.87
CA GLU A 130 -38.21 -3.38 -6.25
C GLU A 130 -37.76 -3.98 -4.91
N ALA A 131 -38.73 -4.12 -4.00
CA ALA A 131 -38.58 -4.83 -2.73
C ALA A 131 -39.82 -5.68 -2.44
N ILE A 132 -39.61 -6.98 -2.17
CA ILE A 132 -40.68 -7.92 -1.85
C ILE A 132 -41.38 -7.53 -0.54
N GLY A 133 -40.61 -7.13 0.48
CA GLY A 133 -41.12 -6.76 1.79
C GLY A 133 -41.49 -7.94 2.69
N GLY A 134 -42.26 -7.68 3.75
CA GLY A 134 -42.58 -8.68 4.76
C GLY A 134 -41.39 -8.97 5.68
N GLY A 135 -40.93 -10.22 5.74
CA GLY A 135 -39.76 -10.61 6.55
C GLY A 135 -38.41 -10.27 5.92
N GLU A 136 -38.41 -9.80 4.67
CA GLU A 136 -37.24 -9.42 3.88
C GLU A 136 -37.27 -7.89 3.69
N ARG A 137 -36.14 -7.23 3.96
CA ARG A 137 -35.99 -5.77 3.86
C ARG A 137 -35.04 -5.38 2.74
N ARG A 138 -34.46 -6.34 2.03
CA ARG A 138 -33.62 -6.08 0.86
C ARG A 138 -34.44 -5.42 -0.25
N VAL A 139 -33.89 -4.35 -0.79
CA VAL A 139 -34.35 -3.71 -2.03
C VAL A 139 -33.25 -3.90 -3.08
N THR A 140 -33.66 -4.08 -4.32
CA THR A 140 -32.78 -4.16 -5.47
C THR A 140 -33.07 -2.98 -6.40
N ILE A 141 -32.05 -2.21 -6.75
CA ILE A 141 -32.14 -1.12 -7.72
C ILE A 141 -31.18 -1.42 -8.87
N THR A 142 -31.70 -1.62 -10.07
CA THR A 142 -30.92 -1.86 -11.28
C THR A 142 -30.78 -0.57 -12.08
N ILE A 143 -29.54 -0.18 -12.34
CA ILE A 143 -29.19 1.00 -13.13
C ILE A 143 -28.68 0.55 -14.50
N ALA A 144 -29.11 1.26 -15.54
CA ALA A 144 -28.58 1.10 -16.89
C ALA A 144 -28.02 2.39 -17.46
N LEU A 145 -27.17 2.17 -18.46
CA LEU A 145 -26.49 3.21 -19.21
C LEU A 145 -26.90 3.09 -20.68
N SER A 146 -27.11 4.24 -21.31
CA SER A 146 -27.14 4.34 -22.77
C SER A 146 -26.00 5.25 -23.20
N SER A 147 -25.34 4.93 -24.31
CA SER A 147 -24.29 5.75 -24.90
C SER A 147 -24.02 5.28 -26.33
N THR A 148 -23.76 6.21 -27.27
CA THR A 148 -23.26 5.86 -28.62
C THR A 148 -21.80 5.44 -28.61
N LYS A 149 -21.09 5.72 -27.51
CA LYS A 149 -19.67 5.50 -27.34
C LYS A 149 -19.39 4.52 -26.20
N PRO A 150 -18.23 3.85 -26.21
CA PRO A 150 -17.83 3.06 -25.07
C PRO A 150 -17.61 3.94 -23.83
N VAL A 151 -18.01 3.40 -22.68
CA VAL A 151 -17.98 4.10 -21.38
C VAL A 151 -16.85 3.53 -20.52
N GLY A 152 -15.99 4.41 -20.02
CA GLY A 152 -14.86 4.06 -19.14
C GLY A 152 -15.17 4.22 -17.65
N ALA A 153 -16.06 5.13 -17.29
CA ALA A 153 -16.49 5.36 -15.93
C ALA A 153 -17.92 5.92 -15.92
N TYR A 154 -18.60 5.80 -14.78
CA TYR A 154 -19.88 6.47 -14.58
C TYR A 154 -20.10 6.81 -13.11
N TYR A 155 -20.82 7.91 -12.89
CA TYR A 155 -21.21 8.40 -11.57
C TYR A 155 -22.72 8.64 -11.53
N GLY A 156 -23.34 8.41 -10.38
CA GLY A 156 -24.73 8.78 -10.12
C GLY A 156 -24.97 9.23 -8.69
N LYS A 157 -25.84 10.24 -8.56
CA LYS A 157 -26.43 10.69 -7.29
C LYS A 157 -27.94 10.50 -7.34
N LEU A 158 -28.43 9.53 -6.58
CA LEU A 158 -29.85 9.28 -6.36
C LEU A 158 -30.32 9.92 -5.06
N VAL A 159 -31.57 10.38 -5.04
CA VAL A 159 -32.25 10.93 -3.87
C VAL A 159 -33.46 10.06 -3.57
N ASP A 160 -33.45 9.46 -2.39
CA ASP A 160 -34.60 8.81 -1.74
C ASP A 160 -35.38 9.87 -0.96
N GLU A 161 -36.32 10.53 -1.63
CA GLU A 161 -37.10 11.62 -1.04
C GLU A 161 -37.98 11.18 0.12
N ALA A 162 -38.39 9.91 0.10
CA ALA A 162 -39.21 9.32 1.15
C ALA A 162 -38.38 8.90 2.36
N GLY A 163 -37.05 8.81 2.21
CA GLY A 163 -36.12 8.39 3.23
C GLY A 163 -36.45 6.99 3.75
N VAL A 164 -36.84 6.07 2.88
CA VAL A 164 -37.20 4.68 3.21
C VAL A 164 -36.01 3.72 3.15
N ILE A 165 -34.89 4.12 2.55
CA ILE A 165 -33.64 3.36 2.46
C ILE A 165 -32.77 3.69 3.69
N GLU A 166 -32.14 2.67 4.28
CA GLU A 166 -31.19 2.82 5.39
C GLU A 166 -29.86 3.39 4.89
N ASP A 167 -29.19 4.17 5.73
CA ASP A 167 -27.83 4.62 5.44
C ASP A 167 -26.88 3.42 5.33
N PHE A 168 -25.94 3.49 4.38
CA PHE A 168 -24.97 2.43 4.14
C PHE A 168 -23.66 3.02 3.61
N ARG A 169 -22.57 2.28 3.81
CA ARG A 169 -21.28 2.55 3.18
C ARG A 169 -20.75 1.25 2.61
N SER A 170 -20.42 1.23 1.33
CA SER A 170 -19.89 0.05 0.65
C SER A 170 -18.63 0.42 -0.15
N PRO A 171 -17.46 0.45 0.51
CA PRO A 171 -16.20 0.82 -0.12
C PRO A 171 -15.59 -0.33 -0.97
N SER A 172 -16.24 -1.51 -1.06
CA SER A 172 -15.64 -2.69 -1.72
C SER A 172 -16.67 -3.73 -2.24
N GLY A 173 -17.81 -3.28 -2.79
CA GLY A 173 -18.74 -4.16 -3.51
C GLY A 173 -19.76 -4.95 -2.67
N SER A 174 -19.84 -4.77 -1.34
CA SER A 174 -20.94 -5.39 -0.57
C SER A 174 -22.28 -4.76 -0.95
N GLY A 175 -23.26 -5.57 -1.33
CA GLY A 175 -24.54 -5.08 -1.81
C GLY A 175 -24.48 -4.34 -3.15
N MET A 176 -23.46 -4.61 -3.98
CA MET A 176 -23.39 -4.11 -5.35
C MET A 176 -22.96 -5.23 -6.30
N GLU A 177 -23.63 -5.34 -7.44
CA GLU A 177 -23.34 -6.31 -8.50
C GLU A 177 -23.02 -5.54 -9.78
N ASP A 178 -21.81 -5.75 -10.31
CA ASP A 178 -21.46 -5.31 -11.67
C ASP A 178 -22.19 -6.20 -12.68
N LEU A 179 -23.01 -5.60 -13.55
CA LEU A 179 -23.84 -6.32 -14.51
C LEU A 179 -23.24 -6.38 -15.92
N HIS A 180 -22.03 -5.87 -16.10
CA HIS A 180 -21.37 -5.93 -17.40
C HIS A 180 -20.96 -7.37 -17.73
N PRO A 181 -21.33 -7.90 -18.90
CA PRO A 181 -20.95 -9.23 -19.33
C PRO A 181 -19.48 -9.22 -19.76
N TRP A 182 -18.59 -9.47 -18.82
CA TRP A 182 -17.20 -9.81 -19.14
C TRP A 182 -17.20 -11.22 -19.76
N ASP A 183 -16.43 -11.45 -20.83
CA ASP A 183 -16.22 -12.81 -21.35
C ASP A 183 -15.39 -13.58 -20.29
N ASP A 184 -16.09 -14.15 -19.31
CA ASP A 184 -15.55 -14.76 -18.09
C ASP A 184 -14.74 -16.06 -18.34
N ASP A 185 -14.56 -16.47 -19.58
CA ASP A 185 -13.79 -17.68 -19.94
C ASP A 185 -12.25 -17.47 -19.85
N VAL A 186 -11.77 -16.27 -19.54
CA VAL A 186 -10.32 -15.99 -19.47
C VAL A 186 -9.84 -15.40 -18.13
N PHE A 187 -10.62 -14.63 -17.34
CA PHE A 187 -10.15 -14.03 -16.07
C PHE A 187 -11.25 -13.77 -15.03
N PRO A 188 -11.22 -14.38 -13.81
CA PRO A 188 -12.34 -14.34 -12.84
C PRO A 188 -12.21 -13.29 -11.70
N ALA A 189 -11.52 -12.15 -11.87
CA ALA A 189 -11.46 -11.13 -10.82
C ALA A 189 -11.93 -9.75 -11.31
N PRO A 190 -12.78 -9.02 -10.57
CA PRO A 190 -13.16 -7.66 -10.91
C PRO A 190 -11.96 -6.73 -10.77
N ARG A 191 -11.52 -6.12 -11.88
CA ARG A 191 -10.40 -5.15 -11.94
C ARG A 191 -10.87 -3.69 -11.98
N HIS A 192 -12.14 -3.46 -11.67
CA HIS A 192 -12.78 -2.14 -11.62
C HIS A 192 -12.84 -1.61 -10.19
N ILE A 193 -12.97 -0.29 -10.04
CA ILE A 193 -13.30 0.36 -8.76
C ILE A 193 -14.79 0.64 -8.76
N LEU A 194 -15.52 0.08 -7.80
CA LEU A 194 -16.97 0.28 -7.64
C LEU A 194 -17.29 0.62 -6.18
N HIS A 195 -17.74 1.84 -5.94
CA HIS A 195 -18.06 2.37 -4.61
C HIS A 195 -19.51 2.87 -4.59
N ALA A 196 -20.18 2.69 -3.46
CA ALA A 196 -21.42 3.40 -3.18
C ALA A 196 -21.57 3.76 -1.70
N ARG A 197 -22.24 4.89 -1.46
CA ARG A 197 -22.55 5.41 -0.14
C ARG A 197 -23.98 5.93 -0.13
N GLY A 198 -24.76 5.50 0.85
CA GLY A 198 -26.07 6.06 1.18
C GLY A 198 -26.00 6.81 2.51
N ALA A 199 -26.29 8.10 2.53
CA ALA A 199 -26.38 8.86 3.76
C ALA A 199 -27.43 9.97 3.65
N GLY A 200 -28.33 10.06 4.62
CA GLY A 200 -29.27 11.19 4.70
C GLY A 200 -30.27 11.25 3.54
N GLY A 201 -30.60 10.11 2.94
CA GLY A 201 -31.49 10.01 1.78
C GLY A 201 -30.80 10.27 0.43
N GLU A 202 -29.49 10.50 0.42
CA GLU A 202 -28.69 10.59 -0.81
C GLU A 202 -27.91 9.30 -1.00
N ILE A 203 -27.87 8.80 -2.24
CA ILE A 203 -27.13 7.60 -2.63
C ILE A 203 -26.17 8.00 -3.75
N HIS A 204 -24.87 7.97 -3.44
CA HIS A 204 -23.79 8.19 -4.36
C HIS A 204 -23.26 6.85 -4.81
N PHE A 205 -23.03 6.66 -6.11
CA PHE A 205 -22.32 5.51 -6.63
C PHE A 205 -21.38 5.94 -7.76
N GLY A 206 -20.26 5.23 -7.86
CA GLY A 206 -19.22 5.49 -8.83
C GLY A 206 -18.57 4.20 -9.29
N TYR A 207 -18.33 4.12 -10.59
CA TYR A 207 -17.65 3.01 -11.24
C TYR A 207 -16.53 3.55 -12.12
N LEU A 208 -15.34 2.95 -12.00
CA LEU A 208 -14.20 3.17 -12.89
C LEU A 208 -13.68 1.83 -13.38
N ILE A 209 -13.55 1.71 -14.70
CA ILE A 209 -13.11 0.48 -15.35
C ILE A 209 -11.63 0.17 -15.12
N ASP A 210 -11.22 -1.06 -15.48
CA ASP A 210 -9.86 -1.56 -15.36
C ASP A 210 -8.80 -0.55 -15.84
N MET A 211 -7.85 -0.30 -14.94
CA MET A 211 -6.77 0.65 -15.11
C MET A 211 -5.67 0.12 -16.04
N THR A 212 -5.55 -1.19 -16.20
CA THR A 212 -4.42 -1.86 -16.87
C THR A 212 -4.81 -2.54 -18.19
N THR A 213 -6.09 -2.88 -18.37
CA THR A 213 -6.58 -3.51 -19.59
C THR A 213 -7.54 -2.59 -20.34
N GLN A 214 -7.56 -2.70 -21.68
CA GLN A 214 -8.45 -1.91 -22.52
C GLN A 214 -9.86 -2.51 -22.58
N VAL A 215 -10.38 -2.86 -21.41
CA VAL A 215 -11.76 -3.30 -21.22
C VAL A 215 -12.61 -2.04 -21.09
N GLU A 216 -13.71 -1.99 -21.84
CA GLU A 216 -14.64 -0.85 -21.91
C GLU A 216 -16.08 -1.33 -21.88
N ILE A 217 -16.98 -0.54 -21.28
CA ILE A 217 -18.41 -0.81 -21.36
C ILE A 217 -18.82 -0.46 -22.80
N PRO A 218 -19.29 -1.41 -23.62
CA PRO A 218 -19.62 -1.11 -25.00
C PRO A 218 -20.77 -0.10 -25.06
N GLY A 219 -20.71 0.79 -26.05
CA GLY A 219 -21.85 1.65 -26.36
C GLY A 219 -23.10 0.81 -26.68
N GLY A 220 -24.26 1.29 -26.24
CA GLY A 220 -25.52 0.57 -26.34
C GLY A 220 -26.68 1.40 -25.81
N VAL A 221 -27.87 0.81 -25.82
CA VAL A 221 -29.10 1.43 -25.30
C VAL A 221 -29.62 0.55 -24.18
N GLY A 222 -29.81 1.13 -22.99
CA GLY A 222 -30.33 0.47 -21.80
C GLY A 222 -29.48 -0.72 -21.36
N VAL A 223 -28.16 -0.59 -21.44
CA VAL A 223 -27.21 -1.62 -21.01
C VAL A 223 -27.23 -1.68 -19.48
N PRO A 224 -27.69 -2.77 -18.85
CA PRO A 224 -27.64 -2.92 -17.39
C PRO A 224 -26.19 -2.85 -16.92
N ALA A 225 -25.90 -1.98 -15.96
CA ALA A 225 -24.54 -1.65 -15.56
C ALA A 225 -24.27 -1.94 -14.09
N LEU A 226 -25.26 -1.70 -13.22
CA LEU A 226 -25.10 -1.81 -11.77
C LEU A 226 -26.39 -2.31 -11.15
N LYS A 227 -26.28 -3.27 -10.25
CA LYS A 227 -27.34 -3.62 -9.31
C LYS A 227 -26.92 -3.19 -7.91
N LEU A 228 -27.75 -2.39 -7.25
CA LEU A 228 -27.60 -2.05 -5.84
C LEU A 228 -28.54 -2.92 -5.01
N HIS A 229 -28.00 -3.66 -4.05
CA HIS A 229 -28.74 -4.33 -3.00
C HIS A 229 -28.63 -3.52 -1.73
N LEU A 230 -29.73 -2.90 -1.30
CA LEU A 230 -29.77 -2.00 -0.14
C LEU A 230 -30.80 -2.51 0.88
N CYS A 231 -30.83 -1.87 2.05
CA CYS A 231 -31.81 -2.16 3.11
C CYS A 231 -32.88 -1.08 3.17
N LEU A 232 -34.14 -1.50 3.30
CA LEU A 232 -35.23 -0.61 3.71
C LEU A 232 -35.30 -0.49 5.23
N LYS A 233 -35.69 0.70 5.70
CA LYS A 233 -35.94 0.98 7.11
C LYS A 233 -37.05 0.05 7.65
N PRO A 234 -36.96 -0.41 8.91
CA PRO A 234 -37.99 -1.25 9.50
C PRO A 234 -39.35 -0.54 9.49
N GLY A 235 -40.40 -1.27 9.12
CA GLY A 235 -41.76 -0.73 9.11
C GLY A 235 -42.13 0.07 7.86
N THR A 236 -41.25 0.19 6.85
CA THR A 236 -41.58 0.81 5.56
C THR A 236 -42.84 0.17 4.97
N PRO A 237 -43.94 0.92 4.75
CA PRO A 237 -45.18 0.38 4.20
C PRO A 237 -45.04 -0.13 2.77
N ALA A 238 -45.94 -1.02 2.35
CA ALA A 238 -46.13 -1.30 0.92
C ALA A 238 -46.55 -0.03 0.19
N GLY A 239 -45.99 0.22 -1.00
CA GLY A 239 -46.26 1.42 -1.77
C GLY A 239 -45.17 1.73 -2.79
N GLU A 240 -45.33 2.84 -3.48
CA GLU A 240 -44.33 3.38 -4.43
C GLU A 240 -43.66 4.61 -3.81
N TYR A 241 -42.33 4.63 -3.88
CA TYR A 241 -41.50 5.69 -3.31
C TYR A 241 -40.63 6.30 -4.42
N PRO A 242 -40.67 7.63 -4.66
CA PRO A 242 -39.91 8.22 -5.75
C PRO A 242 -38.41 8.16 -5.48
N LEU A 243 -37.64 7.63 -6.44
CA LEU A 243 -36.19 7.77 -6.50
C LEU A 243 -35.85 8.71 -7.65
N ARG A 244 -35.13 9.79 -7.35
CA ARG A 244 -34.73 10.77 -8.37
C ARG A 244 -33.22 10.82 -8.53
N PHE A 245 -32.76 10.82 -9.77
CA PHE A 245 -31.39 11.26 -10.07
C PHE A 245 -31.27 12.78 -9.96
N GLU A 246 -30.36 13.24 -9.10
CA GLU A 246 -30.01 14.66 -8.96
C GLU A 246 -28.77 15.00 -9.80
N ALA A 247 -27.84 14.06 -9.94
CA ALA A 247 -26.66 14.19 -10.77
C ALA A 247 -26.28 12.84 -11.39
N GLY A 248 -25.60 12.90 -12.52
CA GLY A 248 -25.00 11.73 -13.15
C GLY A 248 -24.04 12.13 -14.26
N GLU A 249 -23.11 11.23 -14.55
CA GLU A 249 -22.06 11.42 -15.55
C GLU A 249 -21.67 10.06 -16.14
N LEU A 250 -21.40 10.04 -17.44
CA LEU A 250 -20.68 8.94 -18.10
C LEU A 250 -19.33 9.48 -18.59
N THR A 251 -18.33 8.62 -18.69
CA THR A 251 -17.01 9.01 -19.20
C THR A 251 -16.72 8.29 -20.50
N ASP A 252 -16.33 9.02 -21.54
CA ASP A 252 -15.84 8.43 -22.78
C ASP A 252 -14.55 7.64 -22.53
N SER A 253 -14.56 6.32 -22.81
CA SER A 253 -13.45 5.43 -22.45
C SER A 253 -12.09 5.86 -23.03
N GLN A 254 -12.10 6.39 -24.24
CA GLN A 254 -10.90 6.69 -25.02
C GLN A 254 -10.31 8.06 -24.68
N SER A 255 -11.15 9.09 -24.63
CA SER A 255 -10.70 10.47 -24.38
C SER A 255 -10.70 10.86 -22.92
N GLY A 256 -11.42 10.13 -22.05
CA GLY A 256 -11.61 10.48 -20.65
C GLY A 256 -12.45 11.73 -20.42
N ARG A 257 -13.12 12.25 -21.46
CA ARG A 257 -14.00 13.40 -21.34
C ARG A 257 -15.36 12.99 -20.79
N ALA A 258 -15.92 13.84 -19.95
CA ALA A 258 -17.26 13.67 -19.42
C ALA A 258 -18.31 13.70 -20.53
N ILE A 259 -19.38 12.94 -20.34
CA ILE A 259 -20.60 12.93 -21.13
C ILE A 259 -21.73 13.16 -20.13
N ALA A 260 -22.54 14.20 -20.35
CA ALA A 260 -23.72 14.48 -19.53
C ALA A 260 -24.91 13.64 -20.05
N PRO A 261 -25.38 12.62 -19.31
CA PRO A 261 -26.52 11.81 -19.72
C PRO A 261 -27.85 12.49 -19.41
N GLU A 262 -28.91 12.09 -20.13
CA GLU A 262 -30.28 12.27 -19.65
C GLU A 262 -30.49 11.41 -18.40
N LEU A 263 -30.99 12.02 -17.32
CA LEU A 263 -31.24 11.34 -16.05
C LEU A 263 -32.68 10.83 -16.00
N VAL A 264 -32.87 9.52 -16.06
CA VAL A 264 -34.19 8.87 -16.07
C VAL A 264 -34.47 8.27 -14.70
N SER A 265 -35.30 8.97 -13.93
CA SER A 265 -35.71 8.60 -12.57
C SER A 265 -36.88 7.59 -12.58
N GLY A 266 -37.15 6.95 -11.46
CA GLY A 266 -38.20 5.92 -11.35
C GLY A 266 -38.64 5.66 -9.90
N PRO A 267 -39.80 5.02 -9.70
CA PRO A 267 -40.24 4.65 -8.35
C PRO A 267 -39.55 3.38 -7.86
N LEU A 268 -39.23 3.34 -6.58
CA LEU A 268 -39.05 2.12 -5.81
C LEU A 268 -40.42 1.53 -5.43
N VAL A 269 -40.70 0.31 -5.86
CA VAL A 269 -41.93 -0.42 -5.52
C VAL A 269 -41.69 -1.37 -4.35
N VAL A 270 -42.42 -1.19 -3.26
CA VAL A 270 -42.41 -2.09 -2.09
C VAL A 270 -43.72 -2.86 -2.05
N HIS A 271 -43.67 -4.18 -2.24
CA HIS A 271 -44.87 -5.01 -2.39
C HIS A 271 -45.58 -5.34 -1.08
N ALA A 272 -44.85 -5.42 0.04
CA ALA A 272 -45.40 -5.68 1.36
C ALA A 272 -44.70 -4.82 2.44
N THR A 273 -45.42 -4.47 3.51
CA THR A 273 -44.81 -3.73 4.63
C THR A 273 -43.63 -4.51 5.21
N VAL A 274 -42.52 -3.82 5.37
CA VAL A 274 -41.23 -4.39 5.79
C VAL A 274 -41.20 -4.58 7.31
N GLY A 275 -40.74 -5.76 7.75
CA GLY A 275 -40.56 -6.11 9.16
C GLY A 275 -39.25 -5.57 9.74
N SER A 276 -38.84 -6.09 10.90
CA SER A 276 -37.64 -5.62 11.63
C SER A 276 -36.38 -6.47 11.41
N THR A 277 -36.48 -7.57 10.68
CA THR A 277 -35.38 -8.53 10.43
C THR A 277 -35.22 -8.78 8.93
N GLY A 278 -34.13 -9.41 8.51
CA GLY A 278 -33.96 -9.83 7.11
C GLY A 278 -33.39 -8.74 6.21
N CYS A 279 -32.32 -8.05 6.63
CA CYS A 279 -31.46 -7.40 5.67
C CYS A 279 -30.04 -7.88 5.88
N SER A 280 -29.55 -8.72 4.96
CA SER A 280 -28.14 -9.07 4.85
C SER A 280 -27.68 -8.51 3.52
N LEU A 281 -26.78 -7.52 3.52
CA LEU A 281 -26.17 -6.98 2.30
C LEU A 281 -25.03 -7.86 1.77
N THR A 282 -24.66 -8.88 2.55
CA THR A 282 -23.89 -10.02 2.08
C THR A 282 -24.84 -11.00 1.41
N ASP A 283 -24.50 -11.43 0.19
CA ASP A 283 -25.12 -12.59 -0.42
C ASP A 283 -25.03 -13.81 0.50
N PRO A 284 -25.95 -14.79 0.41
CA PRO A 284 -25.72 -16.09 1.01
C PRO A 284 -24.34 -16.55 0.55
N VAL A 285 -23.42 -16.65 1.51
CA VAL A 285 -22.02 -17.07 1.35
C VAL A 285 -21.89 -17.99 0.14
N SER A 286 -21.34 -17.45 -0.95
CA SER A 286 -20.81 -18.29 -2.02
C SER A 286 -19.86 -19.28 -1.32
N PRO A 287 -19.81 -20.57 -1.68
CA PRO A 287 -18.98 -21.58 -1.02
C PRO A 287 -17.48 -21.22 -0.87
N GLN A 288 -17.03 -20.12 -1.49
CA GLN A 288 -15.70 -19.53 -1.37
C GLN A 288 -15.47 -18.66 -0.12
N ASP A 289 -16.51 -18.08 0.50
CA ASP A 289 -16.38 -17.24 1.72
C ASP A 289 -16.47 -18.08 3.01
N SER A 290 -15.84 -19.25 3.03
CA SER A 290 -15.46 -19.84 4.33
C SER A 290 -14.37 -18.94 4.91
N PRO A 291 -14.39 -18.59 6.22
CA PRO A 291 -13.37 -17.74 6.81
C PRO A 291 -12.00 -18.34 6.50
N SER A 292 -11.24 -17.67 5.63
CA SER A 292 -9.87 -18.06 5.34
C SER A 292 -9.13 -17.92 6.67
N ASN A 293 -8.74 -19.04 7.28
CA ASN A 293 -7.85 -19.00 8.42
C ASN A 293 -6.54 -18.40 7.90
N ILE A 294 -6.29 -17.14 8.27
CA ILE A 294 -5.11 -16.39 7.87
C ILE A 294 -4.18 -16.39 9.06
N LEU A 295 -2.92 -16.68 8.81
CA LEU A 295 -1.87 -16.66 9.80
C LEU A 295 -0.74 -15.78 9.29
N PHE A 296 -0.49 -14.68 9.99
CA PHE A 296 0.80 -14.00 9.93
C PHE A 296 1.62 -14.48 11.12
N LYS A 297 2.81 -15.02 10.84
CA LYS A 297 3.67 -15.59 11.85
C LYS A 297 5.09 -15.12 11.66
N LEU A 298 5.65 -14.49 12.68
CA LEU A 298 7.08 -14.30 12.81
C LEU A 298 7.66 -15.55 13.48
N LYS A 299 8.71 -16.11 12.88
CA LYS A 299 9.41 -17.26 13.46
C LYS A 299 10.50 -16.75 14.42
N GLY A 300 10.37 -17.10 15.70
CA GLY A 300 11.38 -16.81 16.71
C GLY A 300 12.75 -17.39 16.37
N SER A 301 13.78 -16.78 16.94
CA SER A 301 15.18 -17.05 16.64
C SER A 301 16.05 -16.87 17.89
N SER A 302 17.34 -17.15 17.77
CA SER A 302 18.33 -16.86 18.81
C SER A 302 19.51 -16.16 18.18
N GLY A 303 20.05 -15.18 18.88
CA GLY A 303 21.23 -14.42 18.47
C GLY A 303 22.15 -14.20 19.65
N VAL A 304 23.39 -13.85 19.35
CA VAL A 304 24.39 -13.41 20.32
C VAL A 304 24.53 -11.89 20.22
N PRO A 305 24.92 -11.16 21.28
CA PRO A 305 25.25 -9.74 21.19
C PRO A 305 26.22 -9.46 20.03
N GLY A 306 26.00 -8.37 19.28
CA GLY A 306 26.78 -8.02 18.09
C GLY A 306 26.46 -8.83 16.82
N GLY A 307 25.89 -10.03 16.98
CA GLY A 307 25.55 -10.95 15.89
C GLY A 307 24.32 -10.56 15.06
N LEU A 308 24.16 -11.21 13.90
CA LEU A 308 22.97 -11.09 13.07
C LEU A 308 21.95 -12.19 13.42
N VAL A 309 20.68 -11.81 13.44
CA VAL A 309 19.56 -12.73 13.64
C VAL A 309 18.50 -12.51 12.58
N ALA A 310 18.00 -13.61 12.03
CA ALA A 310 16.95 -13.64 11.04
C ALA A 310 15.61 -13.99 11.70
N VAL A 311 14.56 -13.21 11.41
CA VAL A 311 13.18 -13.46 11.85
C VAL A 311 12.31 -13.66 10.59
N PRO A 312 12.13 -14.92 10.15
CA PRO A 312 11.31 -15.21 8.99
C PRO A 312 9.85 -14.85 9.23
N PHE A 313 9.29 -14.02 8.35
CA PHE A 313 7.86 -13.73 8.28
C PHE A 313 7.18 -14.74 7.36
N GLN A 314 6.23 -15.47 7.93
CA GLN A 314 5.45 -16.50 7.26
C GLN A 314 3.98 -16.11 7.15
N ILE A 315 3.40 -16.38 5.99
CA ILE A 315 1.99 -16.19 5.72
C ILE A 315 1.35 -17.55 5.42
N GLY A 316 0.23 -17.83 6.08
CA GLY A 316 -0.60 -19.01 5.83
C GLY A 316 -2.03 -18.61 5.52
N ILE A 317 -2.63 -19.29 4.55
CA ILE A 317 -4.04 -19.11 4.17
C ILE A 317 -4.64 -20.49 3.82
N ASN A 318 -5.87 -20.79 4.24
CA ASN A 318 -6.42 -22.16 4.16
C ASN A 318 -7.20 -22.49 2.87
N LEU A 319 -7.74 -21.51 2.16
CA LEU A 319 -8.68 -21.78 1.06
C LEU A 319 -8.26 -21.09 -0.23
N ASP A 320 -7.88 -19.83 -0.12
CA ASP A 320 -7.55 -18.98 -1.27
C ASP A 320 -6.06 -18.67 -1.34
N GLY A 321 -5.61 -18.20 -2.50
CA GLY A 321 -4.28 -17.62 -2.63
C GLY A 321 -4.29 -16.14 -2.28
N ALA A 322 -3.16 -15.64 -1.76
CA ALA A 322 -2.99 -14.22 -1.48
C ALA A 322 -2.22 -13.54 -2.61
N ALA A 323 -2.71 -12.41 -3.11
CA ALA A 323 -2.09 -11.62 -4.18
C ALA A 323 -1.08 -10.59 -3.65
N GLY A 324 -1.09 -10.33 -2.34
CA GLY A 324 -0.20 -9.39 -1.70
C GLY A 324 -0.48 -9.26 -0.21
N PHE A 325 0.31 -8.43 0.46
CA PHE A 325 0.17 -8.17 1.89
C PHE A 325 0.77 -6.79 2.24
N SER A 326 0.32 -6.22 3.35
CA SER A 326 1.08 -5.21 4.09
C SER A 326 1.28 -5.66 5.53
N PHE A 327 2.39 -5.26 6.12
CA PHE A 327 2.76 -5.62 7.47
C PHE A 327 3.35 -4.43 8.20
N SER A 328 3.18 -4.46 9.52
CA SER A 328 3.72 -3.50 10.46
C SER A 328 4.15 -4.28 11.69
N VAL A 329 5.45 -4.24 11.96
CA VAL A 329 6.13 -4.98 13.02
C VAL A 329 6.88 -4.00 13.90
N ASP A 330 6.76 -4.21 15.20
CA ASP A 330 7.32 -3.40 16.27
C ASP A 330 8.31 -4.25 17.07
N PHE A 331 9.44 -3.65 17.46
CA PHE A 331 10.54 -4.31 18.16
C PHE A 331 11.33 -3.33 19.03
N ASP A 332 12.01 -3.87 20.04
CA ASP A 332 12.88 -3.13 20.95
C ASP A 332 14.21 -2.77 20.25
N GLU A 333 14.38 -1.48 19.95
CA GLU A 333 15.55 -0.92 19.26
C GLU A 333 16.80 -0.77 20.14
N GLU A 334 16.61 -0.84 21.47
CA GLU A 334 17.69 -0.91 22.46
C GLU A 334 18.33 -2.31 22.48
N VAL A 335 17.61 -3.34 22.02
CA VAL A 335 18.11 -4.73 21.93
C VAL A 335 18.43 -5.14 20.49
N LEU A 336 17.62 -4.74 19.52
CA LEU A 336 17.75 -5.11 18.11
C LEU A 336 17.89 -3.88 17.22
N ALA A 337 18.57 -4.03 16.09
CA ALA A 337 18.58 -3.03 15.02
C ALA A 337 18.23 -3.73 13.72
N ALA A 338 17.07 -3.44 13.14
CA ALA A 338 16.70 -3.96 11.84
C ALA A 338 17.69 -3.45 10.78
N THR A 339 18.27 -4.37 10.02
CA THR A 339 19.30 -4.06 9.01
C THR A 339 18.76 -4.18 7.59
N GLU A 340 17.91 -5.18 7.34
CA GLU A 340 17.33 -5.40 6.01
C GLU A 340 16.07 -6.27 6.05
N VAL A 341 15.25 -6.15 5.01
CA VAL A 341 14.11 -7.04 4.74
C VAL A 341 14.40 -7.80 3.46
N VAL A 342 14.66 -9.10 3.58
CA VAL A 342 15.02 -9.97 2.46
C VAL A 342 13.79 -10.70 1.97
N ARG A 343 13.57 -10.74 0.66
CA ARG A 343 12.50 -11.53 0.05
C ARG A 343 12.91 -13.00 0.00
N LEU A 344 12.07 -13.88 0.54
CA LEU A 344 12.31 -15.33 0.56
C LEU A 344 11.44 -16.12 -0.43
N TRP A 345 10.27 -15.57 -0.80
CA TRP A 345 9.38 -16.22 -1.75
C TRP A 345 9.48 -15.54 -3.12
N GLU A 346 9.62 -16.34 -4.17
CA GLU A 346 9.57 -15.88 -5.55
C GLU A 346 8.26 -16.31 -6.19
N ARG A 347 7.78 -15.47 -7.12
CA ARG A 347 6.66 -15.76 -7.98
C ARG A 347 6.86 -17.07 -8.74
N PRO A 348 5.83 -17.92 -8.92
CA PRO A 348 5.87 -19.07 -9.83
C PRO A 348 6.50 -18.79 -11.20
N SER A 349 6.26 -17.61 -11.78
CA SER A 349 6.88 -17.17 -13.05
C SER A 349 8.39 -16.91 -12.98
N GLY A 350 8.97 -16.75 -11.78
CA GLY A 350 10.35 -16.31 -11.57
C GLY A 350 10.58 -14.81 -11.77
N THR A 351 9.54 -13.99 -11.90
CA THR A 351 9.65 -12.53 -12.06
C THR A 351 9.53 -11.78 -10.72
N PRO A 352 10.19 -10.61 -10.54
CA PRO A 352 10.13 -9.83 -9.29
C PRO A 352 8.71 -9.40 -8.93
N TYR A 353 8.40 -9.11 -7.67
CA TYR A 353 7.09 -8.54 -7.30
C TYR A 353 6.83 -7.24 -8.09
N GLU A 354 5.60 -7.06 -8.58
CA GLU A 354 5.25 -5.85 -9.33
C GLU A 354 5.18 -4.60 -8.46
N PHE A 355 4.95 -4.77 -7.15
CA PHE A 355 5.13 -3.71 -6.17
C PHE A 355 5.77 -4.26 -4.90
N GLN A 356 6.75 -3.53 -4.36
CA GLN A 356 7.22 -3.71 -2.99
C GLN A 356 7.81 -2.41 -2.45
N LYS A 357 7.52 -2.11 -1.18
CA LYS A 357 8.18 -1.06 -0.41
C LYS A 357 8.36 -1.55 1.02
N PHE A 358 9.57 -1.43 1.56
CA PHE A 358 9.90 -1.77 2.94
C PHE A 358 10.61 -0.58 3.58
N GLU A 359 10.21 -0.25 4.79
CA GLU A 359 10.77 0.84 5.58
C GLU A 359 11.17 0.29 6.95
N ILE A 360 12.33 0.76 7.41
CA ILE A 360 12.92 0.41 8.68
C ILE A 360 13.17 1.70 9.44
N ASP A 361 12.72 1.74 10.69
CA ASP A 361 13.07 2.78 11.63
C ASP A 361 13.64 2.15 12.91
N ASN A 362 14.89 2.49 13.21
CA ASN A 362 15.60 2.08 14.42
C ASN A 362 15.74 3.23 15.42
N THR A 363 14.97 4.31 15.26
CA THR A 363 14.99 5.49 16.12
C THR A 363 13.88 5.43 17.16
N ASN A 364 14.11 6.07 18.30
CA ASN A 364 13.14 6.21 19.38
C ASN A 364 12.06 7.27 19.07
N ALA A 365 11.79 7.56 17.79
CA ALA A 365 11.11 8.79 17.39
C ALA A 365 9.58 8.71 17.30
N SER A 366 8.93 7.55 17.49
CA SER A 366 7.46 7.49 17.52
C SER A 366 6.90 6.20 18.16
N PRO A 367 5.87 6.31 19.03
CA PRO A 367 5.26 5.15 19.67
C PRO A 367 4.33 4.40 18.70
N GLY A 368 4.60 3.11 18.49
CA GLY A 368 3.50 2.15 18.39
C GLY A 368 2.57 2.37 19.59
N ASN A 369 1.26 2.35 19.39
CA ASN A 369 0.23 2.92 20.30
C ASN A 369 0.09 2.30 21.73
N ALA A 370 1.18 1.88 22.37
CA ALA A 370 1.24 1.25 23.69
C ALA A 370 2.31 1.82 24.66
N GLY A 371 2.96 2.94 24.33
CA GLY A 371 3.65 3.76 25.35
C GLY A 371 5.05 3.30 25.80
N VAL A 372 5.80 2.66 24.91
CA VAL A 372 7.26 2.49 25.03
C VAL A 372 7.87 2.95 23.70
N ASP A 373 9.00 3.65 23.77
CA ASP A 373 9.81 4.04 22.61
C ASP A 373 10.31 2.74 21.95
N GLU A 374 9.89 2.46 20.71
CA GLU A 374 10.15 1.17 20.02
C GLU A 374 10.49 1.44 18.54
N GLY A 375 11.34 0.62 17.94
CA GLY A 375 11.63 0.60 16.50
C GLY A 375 10.54 -0.13 15.69
N PHE A 376 10.48 0.13 14.38
CA PHE A 376 9.54 -0.56 13.49
C PHE A 376 10.13 -1.04 12.16
N VAL A 377 9.53 -2.09 11.63
CA VAL A 377 9.68 -2.52 10.24
C VAL A 377 8.30 -2.64 9.62
N ALA A 378 8.08 -1.90 8.54
CA ALA A 378 6.79 -1.88 7.86
C ALA A 378 6.96 -1.97 6.36
N GLY A 379 5.92 -2.41 5.67
CA GLY A 379 5.93 -2.41 4.23
C GLY A 379 4.77 -3.14 3.61
N ALA A 380 4.80 -3.19 2.29
CA ALA A 380 3.79 -3.83 1.49
C ALA A 380 4.39 -4.45 0.23
N ALA A 381 3.77 -5.52 -0.24
CA ALA A 381 4.11 -6.20 -1.48
C ALA A 381 2.84 -6.62 -2.22
N ILE A 382 2.86 -6.45 -3.55
CA ILE A 382 1.86 -7.00 -4.48
C ILE A 382 2.63 -7.86 -5.48
N PHE A 383 2.27 -9.14 -5.56
CA PHE A 383 3.02 -10.09 -6.38
C PHE A 383 2.81 -9.81 -7.86
N SER A 384 1.55 -9.73 -8.29
CA SER A 384 1.17 -9.28 -9.62
C SER A 384 -0.12 -8.48 -9.58
N LEU A 385 -0.15 -7.39 -10.34
CA LEU A 385 -1.33 -6.60 -10.65
C LEU A 385 -2.05 -7.14 -11.90
N SER A 386 -1.38 -8.00 -12.68
CA SER A 386 -1.84 -8.44 -14.00
C SER A 386 -2.14 -9.94 -14.09
N ASP A 387 -1.50 -10.78 -13.28
CA ASP A 387 -1.69 -12.24 -13.26
C ASP A 387 -2.25 -12.71 -11.91
N THR A 388 -3.50 -13.18 -11.93
CA THR A 388 -4.23 -13.65 -10.74
C THR A 388 -3.76 -15.03 -10.25
N GLN A 389 -2.89 -15.72 -10.98
CA GLN A 389 -2.29 -17.00 -10.56
C GLN A 389 -0.97 -16.81 -9.80
N GLU A 390 -0.40 -15.60 -9.83
CA GLU A 390 0.81 -15.23 -9.11
C GLU A 390 0.50 -14.91 -7.64
N VAL A 391 0.00 -15.92 -6.93
CA VAL A 391 -0.48 -15.82 -5.54
C VAL A 391 0.28 -16.76 -4.62
N LEU A 392 0.28 -16.45 -3.32
CA LEU A 392 0.74 -17.42 -2.32
C LEU A 392 -0.12 -18.68 -2.38
N PRO A 393 0.47 -19.88 -2.35
CA PRO A 393 -0.28 -21.12 -2.44
C PRO A 393 -1.20 -21.32 -1.22
N PRO A 394 -2.49 -21.69 -1.43
CA PRO A 394 -3.38 -22.04 -0.35
C PRO A 394 -2.91 -23.28 0.40
N ARG A 395 -3.35 -23.41 1.66
CA ARG A 395 -3.07 -24.52 2.59
C ARG A 395 -1.58 -24.73 2.88
N LYS A 396 -0.76 -23.71 2.63
CA LYS A 396 0.67 -23.75 2.90
C LYS A 396 1.06 -22.55 3.74
N LEU A 397 1.92 -22.79 4.72
CA LEU A 397 2.63 -21.72 5.43
C LEU A 397 3.89 -21.41 4.64
N VAL A 398 3.99 -20.19 4.13
CA VAL A 398 5.05 -19.76 3.21
C VAL A 398 5.87 -18.67 3.89
N SER A 399 7.19 -18.86 3.98
CA SER A 399 8.10 -17.78 4.38
C SER A 399 8.21 -16.79 3.22
N VAL A 400 7.68 -15.59 3.41
CA VAL A 400 7.61 -14.56 2.37
C VAL A 400 8.78 -13.59 2.45
N LEU A 401 9.13 -13.19 3.67
CA LEU A 401 10.21 -12.26 3.96
C LEU A 401 11.08 -12.79 5.10
N ASP A 402 12.30 -12.31 5.18
CA ASP A 402 13.20 -12.46 6.31
C ASP A 402 13.56 -11.07 6.82
N VAL A 403 13.13 -10.74 8.04
CA VAL A 403 13.54 -9.47 8.67
C VAL A 403 14.84 -9.76 9.42
N ARG A 404 15.93 -9.16 8.96
CA ARG A 404 17.24 -9.32 9.59
C ARG A 404 17.48 -8.20 10.58
N PHE A 405 17.91 -8.60 11.77
CA PHE A 405 18.31 -7.70 12.84
C PHE A 405 19.78 -7.94 13.18
N ARG A 406 20.46 -6.89 13.61
CA ARG A 406 21.69 -6.99 14.40
C ARG A 406 21.30 -6.89 15.87
N VAL A 407 21.76 -7.81 16.69
CA VAL A 407 21.64 -7.69 18.15
C VAL A 407 22.62 -6.62 18.63
N ARG A 408 22.17 -5.67 19.45
CA ARG A 408 23.06 -4.66 20.03
C ARG A 408 24.15 -5.34 20.86
N PRO A 409 25.43 -4.92 20.78
CA PRO A 409 26.50 -5.49 21.60
C PRO A 409 26.21 -5.43 23.12
N GLU A 410 25.48 -4.40 23.54
CA GLU A 410 25.11 -4.16 24.94
C GLU A 410 23.81 -4.86 25.36
N ALA A 411 23.19 -5.63 24.46
CA ALA A 411 21.92 -6.30 24.72
C ALA A 411 22.03 -7.27 25.91
N PRO A 412 21.10 -7.22 26.88
CA PRO A 412 21.10 -8.17 27.98
C PRO A 412 20.81 -9.59 27.49
N LEU A 413 21.39 -10.59 28.16
CA LEU A 413 21.10 -12.01 27.94
C LEU A 413 19.67 -12.35 28.41
N SER A 414 18.71 -12.03 27.55
CA SER A 414 17.27 -12.12 27.78
C SER A 414 16.56 -12.45 26.46
N SER A 415 15.23 -12.57 26.47
CA SER A 415 14.43 -12.58 25.26
C SER A 415 13.83 -11.20 25.01
N THR A 416 13.77 -10.77 23.75
CA THR A 416 12.96 -9.62 23.31
C THR A 416 11.88 -10.08 22.32
N GLU A 417 10.76 -9.36 22.28
CA GLU A 417 9.64 -9.66 21.38
C GLU A 417 9.75 -8.84 20.09
N VAL A 418 9.45 -9.49 18.97
CA VAL A 418 9.18 -8.83 17.69
C VAL A 418 7.72 -9.11 17.37
N ARG A 419 6.88 -8.07 17.40
CA ARG A 419 5.42 -8.22 17.38
C ARG A 419 4.79 -7.57 16.17
N PHE A 420 3.71 -8.18 15.67
CA PHE A 420 2.85 -7.47 14.73
C PHE A 420 2.04 -6.42 15.49
N LEU A 421 2.17 -5.16 15.07
CA LEU A 421 1.41 -4.04 15.63
C LEU A 421 1.06 -3.08 14.51
N ASP A 422 -0.22 -2.75 14.36
CA ASP A 422 -0.66 -1.78 13.35
C ASP A 422 -0.24 -0.36 13.73
N GLY A 423 0.11 0.44 12.71
CA GLY A 423 0.28 1.88 12.85
C GLY A 423 1.71 2.38 12.72
N ALA A 424 2.67 1.56 12.27
CA ALA A 424 3.99 2.06 11.90
C ALA A 424 3.85 3.13 10.82
N VAL A 425 4.45 4.29 11.04
CA VAL A 425 4.37 5.44 10.13
C VAL A 425 5.72 5.62 9.47
N GLY A 426 5.77 5.27 8.20
CA GLY A 426 6.96 5.49 7.38
C GLY A 426 7.18 6.97 7.02
N SER A 427 8.18 7.19 6.17
CA SER A 427 8.54 8.49 5.59
C SER A 427 7.37 9.24 4.92
N GLU A 428 6.37 8.51 4.42
CA GLU A 428 5.18 9.04 3.76
C GLU A 428 4.09 9.53 4.74
N GLY A 429 4.26 9.35 6.05
CA GLY A 429 3.29 9.81 7.05
C GLY A 429 1.99 8.99 7.13
N VAL A 430 1.84 7.93 6.35
CA VAL A 430 0.65 7.06 6.36
C VAL A 430 0.86 5.84 7.27
N PRO A 431 -0.01 5.60 8.27
CA PRO A 431 0.09 4.42 9.13
C PRO A 431 -0.15 3.11 8.36
N VAL A 432 0.80 2.19 8.43
CA VAL A 432 0.71 0.87 7.81
C VAL A 432 -0.03 -0.10 8.72
N ARG A 433 -0.95 -0.88 8.15
CA ARG A 433 -1.69 -1.93 8.85
C ARG A 433 -1.29 -3.32 8.39
N ASN A 434 -1.38 -4.29 9.27
CA ASN A 434 -1.25 -5.70 8.93
C ASN A 434 -2.50 -6.14 8.16
N LYS A 435 -2.34 -6.43 6.86
CA LYS A 435 -3.44 -6.86 6.00
C LYS A 435 -2.97 -7.83 4.93
N LEU A 436 -3.90 -8.65 4.45
CA LEU A 436 -3.70 -9.57 3.35
C LEU A 436 -4.62 -9.20 2.19
N LEU A 437 -4.12 -9.24 0.96
CA LEU A 437 -4.92 -9.06 -0.25
C LEU A 437 -5.31 -10.42 -0.79
N VAL A 438 -6.60 -10.73 -0.76
CA VAL A 438 -7.16 -12.01 -1.23
C VAL A 438 -8.26 -11.69 -2.24
N TRP A 439 -8.13 -12.16 -3.48
CA TRP A 439 -9.08 -11.86 -4.56
C TRP A 439 -9.39 -10.35 -4.75
N GLY A 440 -8.37 -9.49 -4.60
CA GLY A 440 -8.55 -8.04 -4.70
C GLY A 440 -9.23 -7.37 -3.49
N ARG A 441 -9.61 -8.14 -2.47
CA ARG A 441 -10.18 -7.64 -1.22
C ARG A 441 -9.14 -7.57 -0.12
N GLU A 442 -9.18 -6.51 0.68
CA GLU A 442 -8.39 -6.42 1.90
C GLU A 442 -9.00 -7.25 3.02
N VAL A 443 -8.18 -8.05 3.67
CA VAL A 443 -8.54 -8.79 4.88
C VAL A 443 -7.64 -8.30 6.02
N THR A 444 -8.24 -7.76 7.07
CA THR A 444 -7.55 -7.25 8.26
C THR A 444 -7.99 -8.02 9.52
N PRO A 445 -7.22 -7.98 10.61
CA PRO A 445 -7.64 -8.55 11.89
C PRO A 445 -8.97 -8.00 12.43
N GLY A 446 -9.32 -6.76 12.09
CA GLY A 446 -10.56 -6.11 12.54
C GLY A 446 -11.83 -6.61 11.83
N ILE A 447 -11.70 -7.21 10.64
CA ILE A 447 -12.85 -7.65 9.81
C ILE A 447 -12.98 -9.18 9.73
N SER A 448 -11.95 -9.95 10.12
CA SER A 448 -12.00 -11.41 10.12
C SER A 448 -11.60 -11.99 11.47
N SER A 449 -12.51 -12.72 12.11
CA SER A 449 -12.24 -13.45 13.37
C SER A 449 -11.26 -14.62 13.22
N SER A 450 -10.84 -14.94 11.99
CA SER A 450 -9.90 -16.03 11.68
C SER A 450 -8.50 -15.54 11.28
N PHE A 451 -8.23 -14.24 11.37
CA PHE A 451 -6.89 -13.68 11.17
C PHE A 451 -6.11 -13.76 12.48
N VAL A 452 -5.01 -14.51 12.48
CA VAL A 452 -4.15 -14.71 13.64
C VAL A 452 -2.78 -14.08 13.39
N LEU A 453 -2.34 -13.25 14.33
CA LEU A 453 -0.98 -12.72 14.40
C LEU A 453 -0.20 -13.53 15.44
N VAL A 454 0.95 -14.09 15.05
CA VAL A 454 1.86 -14.79 15.94
C VAL A 454 3.19 -14.06 15.94
N ASN A 455 3.49 -13.44 17.08
CA ASN A 455 4.74 -12.71 17.32
C ASN A 455 5.93 -13.67 17.46
N ALA A 456 7.14 -13.13 17.31
CA ALA A 456 8.38 -13.85 17.54
C ALA A 456 9.02 -13.44 18.87
N LEU A 457 9.71 -14.39 19.49
CA LEU A 457 10.69 -14.11 20.53
C LEU A 457 12.09 -14.32 19.94
N VAL A 458 12.96 -13.36 20.17
CA VAL A 458 14.39 -13.44 19.86
C VAL A 458 15.13 -13.65 21.17
N ASN A 459 15.77 -14.81 21.33
CA ASN A 459 16.53 -15.11 22.54
C ASN A 459 17.99 -14.66 22.37
N ILE A 460 18.43 -13.76 23.23
CA ILE A 460 19.82 -13.32 23.30
C ILE A 460 20.57 -14.28 24.22
N VAL A 461 21.47 -15.05 23.62
CA VAL A 461 22.27 -16.08 24.29
C VAL A 461 23.75 -15.67 24.26
N PRO A 462 24.58 -16.14 25.20
CA PRO A 462 26.02 -15.89 25.14
C PRO A 462 26.64 -16.57 23.90
N ASP A 463 27.69 -15.96 23.35
CA ASP A 463 28.51 -16.64 22.34
C ASP A 463 29.34 -17.74 23.03
N VAL A 464 28.98 -18.99 22.77
CA VAL A 464 29.66 -20.18 23.30
C VAL A 464 30.63 -20.79 22.29
N THR A 465 30.99 -20.04 21.25
CA THR A 465 31.92 -20.51 20.23
C THR A 465 33.33 -20.56 20.80
N SER A 466 34.00 -21.69 20.59
CA SER A 466 35.35 -21.90 21.09
C SER A 466 36.39 -21.51 20.04
N PHE A 467 37.30 -20.61 20.39
CA PHE A 467 38.39 -20.15 19.53
C PHE A 467 39.70 -20.00 20.30
N VAL A 468 40.80 -19.76 19.58
CA VAL A 468 42.09 -19.39 20.15
C VAL A 468 42.36 -17.94 19.80
N ARG A 469 42.50 -17.05 20.79
CA ARG A 469 42.80 -15.63 20.56
C ARG A 469 44.14 -15.49 19.86
N GLY A 470 44.15 -14.74 18.76
CA GLY A 470 45.27 -14.58 17.84
C GLY A 470 45.34 -15.58 16.68
N ASP A 471 44.44 -16.57 16.59
CA ASP A 471 44.34 -17.54 15.47
C ASP A 471 43.32 -17.06 14.42
N SER A 472 43.66 -15.98 13.71
CA SER A 472 42.76 -15.33 12.74
C SER A 472 42.44 -16.21 11.52
N ASN A 473 43.34 -17.14 11.16
CA ASN A 473 43.13 -18.05 10.03
C ASN A 473 42.35 -19.32 10.44
N GLY A 474 42.22 -19.57 11.75
CA GLY A 474 41.48 -20.66 12.37
C GLY A 474 42.07 -22.05 12.12
N ASP A 475 43.40 -22.18 12.08
CA ASP A 475 44.12 -23.46 11.94
C ASP A 475 44.57 -24.05 13.29
N LEU A 476 44.14 -23.42 14.39
CA LEU A 476 44.42 -23.74 15.79
C LEU A 476 45.87 -23.47 16.22
N LYS A 477 46.63 -22.68 15.45
CA LYS A 477 47.98 -22.24 15.80
C LYS A 477 48.10 -20.75 15.62
N VAL A 478 48.54 -20.08 16.68
CA VAL A 478 48.96 -18.68 16.59
C VAL A 478 50.38 -18.63 16.05
N ASP A 479 50.54 -18.23 14.79
CA ASP A 479 51.84 -18.01 14.14
C ASP A 479 51.83 -16.77 13.22
N VAL A 480 52.89 -16.60 12.41
CA VAL A 480 53.04 -15.42 11.55
C VAL A 480 51.97 -15.29 10.46
N SER A 481 51.22 -16.35 10.18
CA SER A 481 50.16 -16.33 9.19
C SER A 481 48.89 -15.63 9.69
N ASP A 482 48.67 -15.52 11.00
CA ASP A 482 47.51 -14.84 11.59
C ASP A 482 47.55 -13.32 11.48
N PRO A 483 48.65 -12.62 11.85
CA PRO A 483 48.74 -11.18 11.62
C PRO A 483 48.74 -10.88 10.11
N VAL A 484 49.22 -11.78 9.26
CA VAL A 484 49.10 -11.64 7.80
C VAL A 484 47.64 -11.73 7.35
N THR A 485 46.87 -12.69 7.87
CA THR A 485 45.43 -12.83 7.60
C THR A 485 44.68 -11.57 8.03
N THR A 486 44.93 -11.08 9.24
CA THR A 486 44.29 -9.88 9.78
C THR A 486 44.63 -8.62 8.96
N LEU A 487 45.90 -8.41 8.63
CA LEU A 487 46.33 -7.29 7.78
C LEU A 487 45.78 -7.38 6.36
N SER A 488 45.66 -8.60 5.80
CA SER A 488 45.09 -8.80 4.48
C SER A 488 43.61 -8.45 4.44
N TYR A 489 42.86 -8.84 5.48
CA TYR A 489 41.47 -8.42 5.65
C TYR A 489 41.33 -6.89 5.79
N LEU A 490 42.16 -6.27 6.65
CA LEU A 490 42.06 -4.83 6.93
C LEU A 490 42.49 -3.93 5.77
N PHE A 491 43.46 -4.34 4.95
CA PHE A 491 44.11 -3.43 3.99
C PHE A 491 44.15 -3.93 2.54
N LEU A 492 43.86 -5.21 2.28
CA LEU A 492 44.05 -5.84 0.96
C LEU A 492 42.78 -6.51 0.43
N GLU A 493 41.60 -6.22 1.01
CA GLU A 493 40.32 -6.86 0.66
C GLU A 493 40.41 -8.40 0.70
N GLY A 494 41.22 -8.93 1.62
CA GLY A 494 41.34 -10.38 1.84
C GLY A 494 40.07 -10.98 2.46
N ASP A 495 39.97 -12.31 2.42
CA ASP A 495 38.86 -13.03 3.05
C ASP A 495 38.75 -12.68 4.55
N PRO A 496 37.52 -12.55 5.10
CA PRO A 496 37.32 -12.26 6.51
C PRO A 496 37.91 -13.36 7.41
N PRO A 497 38.46 -13.02 8.60
CA PRO A 497 38.90 -13.99 9.58
C PRO A 497 37.80 -15.00 9.93
N ARG A 498 38.18 -16.24 10.20
CA ARG A 498 37.19 -17.30 10.54
C ARG A 498 36.41 -16.98 11.81
N CYS A 499 37.06 -16.29 12.74
CA CYS A 499 36.41 -15.70 13.90
C CYS A 499 36.97 -14.29 14.07
N LEU A 500 36.08 -13.32 14.25
CA LEU A 500 36.48 -11.94 14.49
C LEU A 500 37.09 -11.77 15.89
N ASP A 501 36.59 -12.49 16.91
CA ASP A 501 37.17 -12.50 18.27
C ASP A 501 38.57 -13.10 18.30
N ALA A 502 38.84 -14.07 17.43
CA ALA A 502 40.18 -14.62 17.27
C ALA A 502 41.13 -13.59 16.65
N ALA A 503 40.61 -12.73 15.77
CA ALA A 503 41.38 -11.71 15.10
C ALA A 503 41.54 -10.42 15.92
N ASP A 504 40.62 -10.12 16.84
CA ASP A 504 40.79 -9.14 17.92
C ASP A 504 41.73 -9.71 18.99
N ALA A 505 43.01 -9.62 18.68
CA ALA A 505 44.07 -10.22 19.48
C ALA A 505 44.34 -9.44 20.76
N ASN A 506 43.95 -8.16 20.82
CA ASN A 506 44.15 -7.33 21.99
C ASN A 506 42.92 -7.30 22.93
N ASP A 507 41.78 -7.84 22.49
CA ASP A 507 40.52 -8.00 23.23
C ASP A 507 39.91 -6.66 23.66
N ASP A 508 39.94 -5.67 22.75
CA ASP A 508 39.38 -4.33 22.99
C ASP A 508 38.03 -4.06 22.32
N GLY A 509 37.48 -5.08 21.64
CA GLY A 509 36.19 -5.08 20.96
C GLY A 509 36.24 -4.41 19.58
N LYS A 510 37.42 -4.20 19.01
CA LYS A 510 37.60 -3.58 17.69
C LYS A 510 38.71 -4.29 16.92
N LEU A 511 38.36 -4.70 15.70
CA LEU A 511 39.34 -5.24 14.77
C LEU A 511 40.04 -4.11 13.98
N ASP A 512 41.27 -3.76 14.36
CA ASP A 512 42.09 -2.74 13.70
C ASP A 512 43.60 -3.09 13.63
N ILE A 513 44.46 -2.11 13.32
CA ILE A 513 45.91 -2.34 13.16
C ILE A 513 46.60 -2.76 14.47
N SER A 514 45.99 -2.51 15.62
CA SER A 514 46.55 -2.87 16.92
C SER A 514 46.54 -4.38 17.16
N ASP A 515 45.65 -5.13 16.51
CA ASP A 515 45.53 -6.58 16.66
C ASP A 515 46.67 -7.37 16.01
N PRO A 516 47.01 -7.18 14.72
CA PRO A 516 48.17 -7.84 14.15
C PRO A 516 49.46 -7.39 14.85
N VAL A 517 49.50 -6.18 15.41
CA VAL A 517 50.62 -5.75 16.29
C VAL A 517 50.64 -6.59 17.56
N ALA A 518 49.52 -6.75 18.27
CA ALA A 518 49.43 -7.57 19.48
C ALA A 518 49.87 -9.02 19.23
N THR A 519 49.43 -9.64 18.13
CA THR A 519 49.87 -10.99 17.74
C THR A 519 51.39 -11.06 17.49
N LEU A 520 51.95 -10.09 16.76
CA LEU A 520 53.40 -10.02 16.50
C LEU A 520 54.21 -9.76 17.78
N GLU A 521 53.74 -8.90 18.68
CA GLU A 521 54.39 -8.66 19.97
C GLU A 521 54.39 -9.92 20.84
N ALA A 522 53.28 -10.67 20.86
CA ALA A 522 53.19 -11.96 21.55
C ALA A 522 54.17 -12.99 20.97
N LEU A 523 54.28 -13.08 19.64
CA LEU A 523 55.15 -14.05 18.96
C LEU A 523 56.65 -13.75 19.11
N PHE A 524 57.06 -12.48 19.02
CA PHE A 524 58.47 -12.11 18.89
C PHE A 524 59.07 -11.37 20.09
N LEU A 525 58.25 -10.65 20.86
CA LEU A 525 58.73 -9.80 21.94
C LEU A 525 58.44 -10.38 23.33
N GLY A 526 57.60 -11.42 23.43
CA GLY A 526 57.23 -12.07 24.69
C GLY A 526 56.59 -11.11 25.70
N LYS A 527 56.03 -10.00 25.21
CA LYS A 527 55.38 -8.97 26.03
C LYS A 527 53.90 -9.33 26.17
N GLY A 528 53.60 -10.15 27.18
CA GLY A 528 52.24 -10.56 27.50
C GLY A 528 51.80 -11.78 26.67
N SER A 529 51.20 -12.76 27.34
CA SER A 529 50.31 -13.70 26.64
C SER A 529 49.13 -12.91 26.11
N LEU A 530 48.62 -13.26 24.93
CA LEU A 530 47.33 -12.75 24.46
C LEU A 530 46.27 -12.98 25.54
N PRO A 531 45.25 -12.10 25.65
CA PRO A 531 44.12 -12.32 26.54
C PRO A 531 43.48 -13.71 26.32
N PRO A 532 42.89 -14.31 27.36
CA PRO A 532 42.14 -15.56 27.19
C PRO A 532 41.03 -15.39 26.12
N PRO A 533 40.70 -16.42 25.33
CA PRO A 533 41.24 -17.79 25.35
C PRO A 533 42.55 -17.96 24.54
N ALA A 534 43.72 -17.95 25.20
CA ALA A 534 45.03 -18.07 24.54
C ALA A 534 45.65 -19.46 24.69
N GLY A 535 46.17 -20.00 23.58
CA GLY A 535 46.92 -21.27 23.53
C GLY A 535 46.09 -22.55 23.50
N TRP A 536 44.84 -22.52 23.94
CA TRP A 536 43.87 -23.60 23.80
C TRP A 536 42.50 -23.01 23.46
N PRO A 537 41.68 -23.72 22.65
CA PRO A 537 40.33 -23.27 22.37
C PRO A 537 39.51 -23.05 23.66
N GLY A 538 38.85 -21.91 23.76
CA GLY A 538 37.97 -21.55 24.87
C GLY A 538 36.90 -20.54 24.44
N GLU A 539 35.94 -20.28 25.32
CA GLU A 539 34.92 -19.24 25.14
C GLU A 539 35.52 -17.85 25.41
N ASP A 540 34.92 -16.80 24.85
CA ASP A 540 35.29 -15.43 25.17
C ASP A 540 34.86 -15.06 26.61
N PRO A 541 35.80 -14.75 27.52
CA PRO A 541 35.44 -14.29 28.87
C PRO A 541 34.95 -12.83 28.92
N THR A 542 35.13 -12.07 27.84
CA THR A 542 34.82 -10.64 27.70
C THR A 542 33.87 -10.44 26.53
N LEU A 543 32.56 -10.45 26.84
CA LEU A 543 31.52 -10.23 25.83
C LEU A 543 31.65 -8.85 25.17
N ASP A 544 31.72 -8.83 23.84
CA ASP A 544 31.68 -7.60 23.03
C ASP A 544 30.86 -7.77 21.73
N GLY A 545 31.06 -6.89 20.75
CA GLY A 545 30.29 -6.85 19.50
C GLY A 545 30.88 -7.66 18.35
N LEU A 546 32.09 -8.21 18.52
CA LEU A 546 32.69 -9.19 17.63
C LEU A 546 32.17 -10.59 18.02
N VAL A 547 32.07 -11.47 17.02
CA VAL A 547 31.55 -12.83 17.23
C VAL A 547 32.26 -13.83 16.32
N CYS A 548 32.36 -15.07 16.76
CA CYS A 548 32.78 -16.18 15.94
C CYS A 548 31.58 -16.80 15.18
N GLY A 549 31.28 -16.35 13.96
CA GLY A 549 30.24 -17.02 13.14
C GLY A 549 29.50 -16.19 12.10
N GLY A 550 29.98 -14.99 11.76
CA GLY A 550 29.39 -14.17 10.70
C GLY A 550 29.96 -14.50 9.32
N SER A 551 29.41 -15.50 8.63
CA SER A 551 29.49 -15.62 7.17
C SER A 551 28.10 -15.68 6.56
#